data_AF-A0A0Q5UIS2-F1
#
_entry.id   AF-A0A0Q5UIS2-F1
#
_cell.length_a   1.000
_cell.length_b   1.000
_cell.length_c   1.000
_cell.angle_alpha   90.00
_cell.angle_beta   90.00
_cell.angle_gamma   90.00
#
_symmetry.space_group_name_H-M   'P 1'
#
loop_
_entity.id
_entity.type
_entity.pdbx_description
1 polymer ?
#
loop_
_entity_poly.entity_id
_entity_poly.type
_entity_poly.pdbx_seq_one_letter_code
_entity_poly.pdbx_strand_id
1 'polypeptide(L)'
;MASKIIDRGSVFLQKLVAPLPEFEEQVATDDFLKQIARDLRQIERDMKQVWRRSLENVEYAEALHRIAAINFRNSPEAAQHSFGQRSLELTKAYKSVCEQRAAQCLIPAPTSAELRWKKRWAKNRTVPDEVIKAISSDEARLGTQTAPPDKAISTGSGARR
;
A
#
# COMPACT_ATOMS: atom_id res chain seq x y z
N MET A 1 59.27 22.29 -28.42
CA MET A 1 58.96 20.84 -28.53
C MET A 1 58.13 20.39 -27.33
N ALA A 2 56.80 20.58 -27.33
CA ALA A 2 55.91 19.99 -26.32
C ALA A 2 54.44 19.91 -26.80
N SER A 3 54.18 19.90 -28.10
CA SER A 3 52.82 19.90 -28.69
C SER A 3 52.36 18.51 -29.15
N LYS A 4 52.74 17.45 -28.44
CA LYS A 4 52.47 16.05 -28.85
C LYS A 4 52.06 15.12 -27.70
N ILE A 5 51.35 15.61 -26.70
CA ILE A 5 50.85 14.76 -25.58
C ILE A 5 49.32 14.60 -25.59
N ILE A 6 48.59 15.27 -26.48
CA ILE A 6 47.11 15.26 -26.44
C ILE A 6 46.48 14.12 -27.29
N ASP A 7 47.22 13.52 -28.23
CA ASP A 7 46.65 12.60 -29.23
C ASP A 7 46.31 11.17 -28.76
N ARG A 8 46.44 10.84 -27.47
CA ARG A 8 46.09 9.51 -26.93
C ARG A 8 45.34 9.55 -25.60
N GLY A 9 44.63 10.64 -25.31
CA GLY A 9 43.63 10.65 -24.23
C GLY A 9 42.56 9.61 -24.54
N SER A 10 42.32 8.68 -23.61
CA SER A 10 41.39 7.56 -23.82
C SER A 10 40.05 8.09 -24.35
N VAL A 11 39.42 7.33 -25.26
CA VAL A 11 38.07 7.64 -25.79
C VAL A 11 37.08 7.95 -24.66
N PHE A 12 37.31 7.38 -23.47
CA PHE A 12 36.59 7.68 -22.25
C PHE A 12 36.78 9.12 -21.75
N LEU A 13 38.01 9.65 -21.68
CA LEU A 13 38.25 11.04 -21.30
C LEU A 13 37.72 12.03 -22.36
N GLN A 14 37.79 11.67 -23.64
CA GLN A 14 37.17 12.48 -24.71
C GLN A 14 35.64 12.50 -24.59
N LYS A 15 35.01 11.40 -24.17
CA LYS A 15 33.56 11.34 -23.90
C LYS A 15 33.14 12.04 -22.61
N LEU A 16 34.03 12.15 -21.62
CA LEU A 16 33.79 12.89 -20.37
C LEU A 16 33.90 14.41 -20.54
N VAL A 17 34.77 14.86 -21.44
CA VAL A 17 34.99 16.29 -21.75
C VAL A 17 34.13 16.74 -22.94
N ALA A 18 33.54 15.81 -23.69
CA ALA A 18 32.54 16.13 -24.69
C ALA A 18 31.41 16.91 -24.02
N PRO A 19 30.91 18.01 -24.64
CA PRO A 19 29.75 18.70 -24.13
C PRO A 19 28.65 17.65 -23.94
N LEU A 20 28.05 17.64 -22.75
CA LEU A 20 26.86 16.84 -22.48
C LEU A 20 25.91 17.06 -23.66
N PRO A 21 25.34 15.99 -24.25
CA PRO A 21 24.47 16.14 -25.40
C PRO A 21 23.43 17.21 -25.06
N GLU A 22 23.31 18.25 -25.89
CA GLU A 22 22.40 19.39 -25.70
C GLU A 22 20.93 18.98 -25.62
N PHE A 23 20.66 17.69 -25.85
CA PHE A 23 19.40 17.02 -25.66
C PHE A 23 19.47 16.20 -24.36
N GLU A 24 19.48 16.87 -23.21
CA GLU A 24 18.70 16.34 -22.10
C GLU A 24 17.29 16.09 -22.66
N GLU A 25 16.92 14.82 -22.77
CA GLU A 25 15.60 14.41 -23.23
C GLU A 25 14.58 15.23 -22.42
N GLN A 26 13.88 16.16 -23.08
CA GLN A 26 12.98 17.07 -22.37
C GLN A 26 12.02 16.20 -21.55
N VAL A 27 12.00 16.42 -20.24
CA VAL A 27 11.19 15.67 -19.24
C VAL A 27 9.67 15.78 -19.50
N ALA A 28 9.27 16.40 -20.62
CA ALA A 28 7.91 16.70 -21.01
C ALA A 28 7.59 16.31 -22.48
N THR A 29 8.33 15.39 -23.11
CA THR A 29 7.88 14.83 -24.39
C THR A 29 6.59 14.02 -24.19
N ASP A 30 5.64 14.11 -25.13
CA ASP A 30 4.35 13.41 -25.05
C ASP A 30 4.49 11.90 -24.77
N ASP A 31 5.53 11.27 -25.31
CA ASP A 31 5.78 9.84 -25.12
C ASP A 31 6.28 9.52 -23.71
N PHE A 32 7.04 10.42 -23.08
CA PHE A 32 7.45 10.30 -21.68
C PHE A 32 6.25 10.46 -20.74
N LEU A 33 5.35 11.42 -21.01
CA LEU A 33 4.11 11.58 -20.25
C LEU A 33 3.18 10.36 -20.39
N LYS A 34 3.07 9.79 -21.61
CA LYS A 34 2.34 8.52 -21.83
C LYS A 34 2.98 7.37 -21.06
N GLN A 35 4.31 7.31 -20.98
CA GLN A 35 5.02 6.30 -20.22
C GLN A 35 4.73 6.42 -18.72
N ILE A 36 4.85 7.62 -18.14
CA ILE A 36 4.46 7.89 -16.74
C ILE A 36 3.02 7.46 -16.48
N ALA A 37 2.09 7.80 -17.37
CA ALA A 37 0.68 7.43 -17.21
C ALA A 37 0.43 5.91 -17.30
N ARG A 38 1.28 5.15 -18.00
CA ARG A 38 1.23 3.68 -18.00
C ARG A 38 1.80 3.12 -16.71
N ASP A 39 2.93 3.65 -16.26
CA ASP A 39 3.61 3.20 -15.05
C ASP A 39 2.76 3.45 -13.80
N LEU A 40 2.13 4.62 -13.68
CA LEU A 40 1.17 4.91 -12.60
C LEU A 40 0.01 3.91 -12.58
N ARG A 41 -0.55 3.58 -13.76
CA ARG A 41 -1.61 2.56 -13.88
C ARG A 41 -1.11 1.17 -13.49
N GLN A 42 0.15 0.85 -13.78
CA GLN A 42 0.73 -0.43 -13.41
C GLN A 42 0.92 -0.52 -11.89
N ILE A 43 1.46 0.53 -11.26
CA ILE A 43 1.61 0.64 -9.80
C ILE A 43 0.26 0.44 -9.10
N GLU A 44 -0.81 1.06 -9.59
CA GLU A 44 -2.16 0.88 -9.02
C GLU A 44 -2.64 -0.57 -9.09
N ARG A 45 -2.38 -1.28 -10.20
CA ARG A 45 -2.75 -2.69 -10.35
C ARG A 45 -1.96 -3.57 -9.41
N ASP A 46 -0.66 -3.33 -9.31
CA ASP A 46 0.25 -4.10 -8.46
C ASP A 46 -0.12 -3.92 -6.99
N MET A 47 -0.40 -2.68 -6.55
CA MET A 47 -0.92 -2.40 -5.21
C MET A 47 -2.21 -3.18 -4.91
N LYS A 48 -3.17 -3.18 -5.84
CA LYS A 48 -4.43 -3.94 -5.70
C LYS A 48 -4.18 -5.45 -5.65
N GLN A 49 -3.17 -5.95 -6.36
CA GLN A 49 -2.82 -7.37 -6.36
C GLN A 49 -2.18 -7.79 -5.04
N VAL A 50 -1.21 -7.03 -4.54
CA VAL A 50 -0.58 -7.27 -3.24
C VAL A 50 -1.62 -7.24 -2.13
N TRP A 51 -2.51 -6.24 -2.14
CA TRP A 51 -3.60 -6.12 -1.18
C TRP A 51 -4.49 -7.36 -1.16
N ARG A 52 -4.93 -7.84 -2.33
CA ARG A 52 -5.79 -9.04 -2.46
C ARG A 52 -5.09 -10.31 -1.98
N ARG A 53 -3.85 -10.55 -2.41
CA ARG A 53 -3.08 -11.72 -1.99
C ARG A 53 -2.90 -11.78 -0.48
N SER A 54 -2.67 -10.64 0.17
CA SER A 54 -2.55 -10.62 1.62
C SER A 54 -3.90 -10.81 2.33
N LEU A 55 -5.02 -10.37 1.73
CA LEU A 55 -6.35 -10.69 2.28
C LEU A 55 -6.62 -12.19 2.26
N GLU A 56 -6.14 -12.93 1.26
CA GLU A 56 -6.27 -14.40 1.22
C GLU A 56 -5.63 -15.04 2.47
N ASN A 57 -4.51 -14.50 2.98
CA ASN A 57 -3.89 -14.97 4.22
C ASN A 57 -4.76 -14.70 5.45
N VAL A 58 -5.44 -13.55 5.48
CA VAL A 58 -6.40 -13.21 6.55
C VAL A 58 -7.58 -14.19 6.51
N GLU A 59 -8.14 -14.43 5.33
CA GLU A 59 -9.25 -15.37 5.14
C GLU A 59 -8.87 -16.80 5.53
N TYR A 60 -7.67 -17.23 5.16
CA TYR A 60 -7.12 -18.53 5.55
C TYR A 60 -6.98 -18.65 7.07
N ALA A 61 -6.41 -17.65 7.74
CA ALA A 61 -6.30 -17.64 9.20
C ALA A 61 -7.68 -17.65 9.88
N GLU A 62 -8.66 -16.93 9.33
CA GLU A 62 -10.03 -16.94 9.83
C GLU A 62 -10.69 -18.32 9.69
N ALA A 63 -10.46 -19.00 8.56
CA ALA A 63 -10.94 -20.36 8.34
C ALA A 63 -10.34 -21.33 9.36
N LEU A 64 -9.03 -21.26 9.61
CA LEU A 64 -8.36 -22.06 10.63
C LEU A 64 -8.92 -21.81 12.03
N HIS A 65 -9.16 -20.55 12.39
CA HIS A 65 -9.77 -20.21 13.67
C HIS A 65 -11.20 -20.77 13.80
N ARG A 66 -12.00 -20.74 12.72
CA ARG A 66 -13.34 -21.35 12.72
C ARG A 66 -13.27 -22.87 12.92
N ILE A 67 -12.35 -23.55 12.22
CA ILE A 67 -12.13 -24.99 12.39
C ILE A 67 -11.70 -25.31 13.82
N ALA A 68 -10.75 -24.56 14.38
CA ALA A 68 -10.32 -24.72 15.76
C ALA A 68 -11.48 -24.52 16.76
N ALA A 69 -12.35 -23.54 16.52
CA ALA A 69 -13.52 -23.29 17.35
C ALA A 69 -14.54 -24.44 17.29
N ILE A 70 -14.76 -25.02 16.11
CA ILE A 70 -15.63 -26.20 15.95
C ILE A 70 -15.03 -27.41 16.68
N ASN A 71 -13.73 -27.67 16.50
CA ASN A 71 -13.02 -28.76 17.16
C ASN A 71 -13.01 -28.62 18.69
N PHE A 72 -12.90 -27.39 19.20
CA PHE A 72 -13.03 -27.10 20.61
C PHE A 72 -14.44 -27.41 21.10
N ARG A 73 -15.49 -26.90 20.45
CA ARG A 73 -16.89 -27.13 20.84
C ARG A 73 -17.28 -28.61 20.82
N ASN A 74 -16.76 -29.37 19.87
CA ASN A 74 -17.03 -30.80 19.75
C ASN A 74 -16.15 -31.66 20.70
N SER A 75 -15.28 -31.04 21.49
CA SER A 75 -14.46 -31.76 22.46
C SER A 75 -15.26 -32.06 23.73
N PRO A 76 -15.25 -33.30 24.24
CA PRO A 76 -15.80 -33.59 25.56
C PRO A 76 -15.10 -32.80 26.69
N GLU A 77 -13.84 -32.41 26.46
CA GLU A 77 -13.05 -31.59 27.40
C GLU A 77 -13.53 -30.13 27.50
N ALA A 78 -14.24 -29.61 26.49
CA ALA A 78 -14.70 -28.22 26.50
C ALA A 78 -15.73 -27.92 27.60
N ALA A 79 -16.44 -28.96 28.07
CA ALA A 79 -17.37 -28.85 29.19
C ALA A 79 -16.68 -28.89 30.56
N GLN A 80 -15.45 -29.42 30.66
CA GLN A 80 -14.78 -29.71 31.94
C GLN A 80 -13.54 -28.84 32.20
N HIS A 81 -12.81 -28.43 31.16
CA HIS A 81 -11.57 -27.68 31.31
C HIS A 81 -11.43 -26.54 30.29
N SER A 82 -11.49 -25.30 30.78
CA SER A 82 -11.22 -24.08 29.99
C SER A 82 -9.77 -23.97 29.50
N PHE A 83 -8.85 -24.80 30.04
CA PHE A 83 -7.40 -24.71 29.84
C PHE A 83 -6.77 -25.96 29.21
N GLY A 84 -7.54 -26.77 28.48
CA GLY A 84 -7.02 -27.94 27.75
C GLY A 84 -6.26 -27.61 26.47
N GLN A 85 -5.62 -28.61 25.86
CA GLN A 85 -4.82 -28.46 24.63
C GLN A 85 -5.61 -27.81 23.49
N ARG A 86 -6.89 -28.17 23.31
CA ARG A 86 -7.75 -27.57 22.28
C ARG A 86 -8.09 -26.10 22.54
N SER A 87 -8.15 -25.68 23.80
CA SER A 87 -8.31 -24.25 24.17
C SER A 87 -7.07 -23.44 23.77
N LEU A 88 -5.87 -24.03 23.96
CA LEU A 88 -4.62 -23.44 23.49
C LEU A 88 -4.57 -23.34 21.97
N GLU A 89 -5.01 -24.37 21.24
CA GLU A 89 -5.08 -24.34 19.77
C GLU A 89 -6.05 -23.26 19.26
N LEU A 90 -7.23 -23.14 19.88
CA LEU A 90 -8.18 -22.06 19.58
C LEU A 90 -7.55 -20.68 19.80
N THR A 91 -6.88 -20.49 20.93
CA THR A 91 -6.21 -19.23 21.28
C THR A 91 -5.08 -18.90 20.29
N LYS A 92 -4.27 -19.89 19.92
CA LYS A 92 -3.21 -19.74 18.90
C LYS A 92 -3.78 -19.35 17.54
N ALA A 93 -4.87 -20.00 17.11
CA ALA A 93 -5.52 -19.69 15.85
C ALA A 93 -6.12 -18.26 15.88
N TYR A 94 -6.71 -17.84 16.99
CA TYR A 94 -7.21 -16.48 17.16
C TYR A 94 -6.08 -15.44 17.09
N LYS A 95 -4.95 -15.72 17.75
CA LYS A 95 -3.77 -14.86 17.71
C LYS A 95 -3.26 -14.69 16.27
N SER A 96 -3.16 -15.78 15.53
CA SER A 96 -2.79 -15.76 14.10
C SER A 96 -3.72 -14.87 13.27
N VAL A 97 -5.05 -14.92 13.49
CA VAL A 97 -5.99 -14.00 12.82
C VAL A 97 -5.68 -12.53 13.13
N CYS A 98 -5.40 -12.21 14.38
CA CYS A 98 -5.04 -10.85 14.78
C CYS A 98 -3.73 -10.39 14.13
N GLU A 99 -2.70 -11.25 14.10
CA GLU A 99 -1.41 -10.98 13.48
C GLU A 99 -1.55 -10.75 11.97
N GLN A 100 -2.30 -11.60 11.26
CA GLN A 100 -2.53 -11.44 9.81
C GLN A 100 -3.31 -10.16 9.50
N ARG A 101 -4.32 -9.81 10.31
CA ARG A 101 -5.07 -8.56 10.13
C ARG A 101 -4.21 -7.33 10.43
N ALA A 102 -3.30 -7.41 11.40
CA ALA A 102 -2.33 -6.35 11.67
C ALA A 102 -1.39 -6.17 10.47
N ALA A 103 -0.82 -7.27 9.95
CA ALA A 103 0.02 -7.26 8.76
C ALA A 103 -0.70 -6.68 7.53
N GLN A 104 -1.98 -7.06 7.32
CA GLN A 104 -2.81 -6.48 6.26
C GLN A 104 -2.94 -4.95 6.38
N CYS A 105 -3.02 -4.43 7.61
CA CYS A 105 -3.13 -2.99 7.83
C CYS A 105 -1.84 -2.24 7.51
N LEU A 106 -0.69 -2.90 7.41
CA LEU A 106 0.58 -2.30 7.00
C LEU A 106 0.69 -2.12 5.49
N ILE A 107 -0.04 -2.93 4.70
CA ILE A 107 -0.06 -2.81 3.24
C ILE A 107 -0.87 -1.57 2.85
N PRO A 108 -0.41 -0.67 1.97
CA PRO A 108 -1.19 0.51 1.58
C PRO A 108 -2.58 0.17 1.02
N ALA A 109 -3.62 0.85 1.51
CA ALA A 109 -5.00 0.60 1.09
C ALA A 109 -5.27 1.11 -0.34
N PRO A 110 -5.62 0.28 -1.34
CA PRO A 110 -5.74 0.75 -2.72
C PRO A 110 -6.90 1.75 -2.93
N THR A 111 -8.00 1.65 -2.17
CA THR A 111 -9.12 2.59 -2.25
C THR A 111 -9.64 2.99 -0.87
N SER A 112 -10.58 3.95 -0.85
CA SER A 112 -11.24 4.39 0.39
C SER A 112 -12.03 3.27 1.07
N ALA A 113 -12.50 2.25 0.33
CA ALA A 113 -13.21 1.12 0.89
C ALA A 113 -12.29 0.23 1.74
N GLU A 114 -11.09 -0.06 1.26
CA GLU A 114 -10.08 -0.82 2.00
C GLU A 114 -9.56 -0.02 3.20
N LEU A 115 -9.43 1.30 3.08
CA LEU A 115 -9.11 2.15 4.23
C LEU A 115 -10.20 2.05 5.32
N ARG A 116 -11.49 2.10 4.94
CA ARG A 116 -12.60 1.87 5.88
C ARG A 116 -12.51 0.50 6.55
N TRP A 117 -12.07 -0.53 5.82
CA TRP A 117 -11.83 -1.85 6.40
C TRP A 117 -10.77 -1.80 7.51
N LYS A 118 -9.62 -1.15 7.27
CA LYS A 118 -8.56 -0.99 8.29
C LYS A 118 -9.06 -0.27 9.53
N LYS A 119 -9.76 0.86 9.36
CA LYS A 119 -10.33 1.62 10.47
C LYS A 119 -11.31 0.79 11.29
N ARG A 120 -12.19 0.02 10.64
CA ARG A 120 -13.13 -0.88 11.34
C ARG A 120 -12.39 -1.94 12.16
N TRP A 121 -11.28 -2.46 11.65
CA TRP A 121 -10.48 -3.40 12.41
C TRP A 121 -9.81 -2.72 13.63
N ALA A 122 -9.26 -1.53 13.47
CA ALA A 122 -8.57 -0.81 14.55
C ALA A 122 -9.50 -0.24 15.65
N LYS A 123 -10.75 0.12 15.32
CA LYS A 123 -11.66 0.95 16.15
C LYS A 123 -11.78 0.55 17.63
N ASN A 124 -11.76 -0.73 17.95
CA ASN A 124 -11.99 -1.25 19.31
C ASN A 124 -10.86 -2.18 19.78
N ARG A 125 -9.64 -1.98 19.29
CA ARG A 125 -8.50 -2.86 19.59
C ARG A 125 -7.30 -2.06 20.01
N THR A 126 -6.50 -2.62 20.90
CA THR A 126 -5.12 -2.16 21.11
C THR A 126 -4.31 -2.59 19.89
N VAL A 127 -3.99 -1.64 19.03
CA VAL A 127 -3.25 -1.86 17.79
C VAL A 127 -1.81 -1.35 17.93
N PRO A 128 -0.82 -1.98 17.26
CA PRO A 128 0.54 -1.48 17.23
C PRO A 128 0.61 -0.07 16.63
N ASP A 129 1.51 0.77 17.14
CA ASP A 129 1.71 2.15 16.66
C ASP A 129 2.00 2.22 15.16
N GLU A 130 2.71 1.22 14.63
CA GLU A 130 3.00 1.08 13.19
C GLU A 130 1.72 1.01 12.35
N VAL A 131 0.71 0.28 12.85
CA VAL A 131 -0.57 0.16 12.15
C VAL A 131 -1.34 1.48 12.20
N ILE A 132 -1.29 2.20 13.32
CA ILE A 132 -1.91 3.53 13.43
C ILE A 132 -1.26 4.49 12.42
N LYS A 133 0.08 4.53 12.39
CA LYS A 133 0.84 5.34 11.42
C LYS A 133 0.50 4.97 9.98
N ALA A 134 0.40 3.69 9.65
CA ALA A 134 0.02 3.23 8.31
C ALA A 134 -1.39 3.67 7.92
N ILE A 135 -2.36 3.58 8.84
CA ILE A 135 -3.74 4.05 8.61
C ILE A 135 -3.76 5.56 8.38
N SER A 136 -3.06 6.35 9.20
CA SER A 136 -2.97 7.80 9.02
C SER A 136 -2.29 8.19 7.70
N SER A 137 -1.26 7.45 7.27
CA SER A 137 -0.60 7.67 5.98
C SER A 137 -1.55 7.41 4.80
N ASP A 138 -2.37 6.35 4.88
CA ASP A 138 -3.37 6.06 3.85
C ASP A 138 -4.51 7.09 3.84
N GLU A 139 -4.91 7.60 5.01
CA GLU A 139 -5.87 8.70 5.11
C GLU A 139 -5.37 9.96 4.40
N ALA A 140 -4.11 10.34 4.64
CA ALA A 140 -3.52 11.51 3.98
C ALA A 140 -3.45 11.33 2.45
N ARG A 141 -3.01 10.15 1.99
CA ARG A 141 -2.88 9.83 0.56
C ARG A 141 -4.22 9.79 -0.17
N LEU A 142 -5.27 9.23 0.46
CA LEU A 142 -6.59 9.10 -0.17
C LEU A 142 -7.47 10.34 0.04
N GLY A 143 -7.25 11.11 1.10
CA GLY A 143 -7.96 12.37 1.35
C GLY A 143 -7.57 13.49 0.39
N THR A 144 -6.33 13.48 -0.11
CA THR A 144 -5.86 14.40 -1.15
C THR A 144 -6.44 14.09 -2.54
N GLN A 145 -6.86 12.85 -2.80
CA GLN A 145 -7.46 12.46 -4.09
C GLN A 145 -8.94 12.87 -4.24
N THR A 146 -9.60 13.27 -3.16
CA THR A 146 -11.03 13.63 -3.17
C THR A 146 -11.34 15.12 -3.34
N ALA A 147 -10.34 15.99 -3.48
CA ALA A 147 -10.58 17.39 -3.82
C ALA A 147 -10.64 17.55 -5.36
N PRO A 148 -11.82 17.70 -5.98
CA PRO A 148 -11.86 18.21 -7.34
C PRO A 148 -11.26 19.63 -7.35
N PRO A 149 -10.53 20.05 -8.39
CA PRO A 149 -10.16 21.45 -8.53
C PRO A 149 -11.46 22.26 -8.57
N ASP A 150 -11.60 23.19 -7.64
CA ASP A 150 -12.74 24.09 -7.55
C ASP A 150 -13.05 24.67 -8.92
N LYS A 151 -14.19 24.27 -9.49
CA LYS A 151 -14.82 25.04 -10.55
C LYS A 151 -15.22 26.36 -9.92
N ALA A 152 -14.37 27.36 -10.09
CA ALA A 152 -14.72 28.76 -9.93
C ALA A 152 -15.89 29.08 -10.89
N ILE A 153 -17.12 28.89 -10.43
CA ILE A 153 -18.31 29.42 -11.09
C ILE A 153 -18.74 30.63 -10.29
N SER A 154 -18.18 31.76 -10.70
CA SER A 154 -18.86 33.03 -10.91
C SER A 154 -20.18 33.20 -10.15
N THR A 155 -20.13 34.01 -9.10
CA THR A 155 -21.30 34.62 -8.47
C THR A 155 -21.98 35.56 -9.47
N GLY A 156 -22.90 35.02 -10.25
CA GLY A 156 -23.85 35.78 -11.07
C GLY A 156 -25.01 36.29 -10.22
N SER A 157 -24.88 37.53 -9.76
CA SER A 157 -25.97 38.36 -9.23
C SER A 157 -27.17 38.36 -10.17
N GLY A 158 -28.34 37.96 -9.66
CA GLY A 158 -29.59 37.95 -10.40
C GLY A 158 -30.78 38.18 -9.47
N ALA A 159 -31.01 39.44 -9.13
CA ALA A 159 -32.19 39.92 -8.43
C ALA A 159 -33.48 39.45 -9.12
N ARG A 160 -34.46 38.99 -8.34
CA ARG A 160 -35.86 38.91 -8.78
C ARG A 160 -36.71 39.82 -7.89
N ARG A 161 -37.31 40.82 -8.55
CA ARG A 161 -38.58 41.42 -8.16
C ARG A 161 -39.70 40.46 -8.52
#